data_AF-A0A4Q9AZ10-F1
#
_entry.id   AF-A0A4Q9AZ10-F1
#
_cell.length_a   1.000
_cell.length_b   1.000
_cell.length_c   1.000
_cell.angle_alpha   90.00
_cell.angle_beta   90.00
_cell.angle_gamma   90.00
#
_symmetry.space_group_name_H-M   'P 1'
#
loop_
_entity.id
_entity.type
_entity.pdbx_description
1 polymer ?
#
loop_
_entity_poly.entity_id
_entity_poly.type
_entity_poly.pdbx_seq_one_letter_code
_entity_poly.pdbx_strand_id
1 'polypeptide(L)'
;MGLRALGLLPWLLALVLALAPEGRLQGPVAVLRVVDGDTVELQGLGPVRLIGIDAPESTSNHRTSGPEEVRLGLEAKAFLARLLQGRKVWVELDAQERDRYRRVLAYLYLEDPRGDWIHGGRRFLQVNLELVRAGWAEPYTVPPNVRYAALYLQAAREARAKGVGMWGGGQASRPQGPAPDRKGCDPAYPTVCVPPPPPDLDCRDIPYRRFKVLPPDPHRFDRDGDGVGCE
;
A
#
# COMPACT_ATOMS: atom_id res chain seq x y z
N MET A 1 65.05 11.56 -45.15
CA MET A 1 64.66 10.50 -44.19
C MET A 1 64.36 11.22 -42.88
N GLY A 2 63.14 11.63 -42.54
CA GLY A 2 61.93 10.83 -42.39
C GLY A 2 61.46 11.01 -40.94
N LEU A 3 60.87 12.18 -40.63
CA LEU A 3 60.22 12.45 -39.35
C LEU A 3 59.00 11.52 -39.18
N ARG A 4 58.75 11.03 -37.96
CA ARG A 4 57.46 11.09 -37.25
C ARG A 4 57.55 10.41 -35.88
N ALA A 5 57.50 11.22 -34.83
CA ALA A 5 57.19 10.77 -33.48
C ALA A 5 55.68 10.45 -33.42
N LEU A 6 55.31 9.19 -33.14
CA LEU A 6 53.94 8.83 -32.82
C LEU A 6 53.70 9.15 -31.34
N GLY A 7 52.97 10.22 -31.08
CA GLY A 7 52.41 10.53 -29.76
C GLY A 7 51.25 9.59 -29.46
N LEU A 8 51.40 8.75 -28.44
CA LEU A 8 50.31 7.98 -27.84
C LEU A 8 49.55 8.91 -26.90
N LEU A 9 48.44 9.50 -27.36
CA LEU A 9 47.48 10.14 -26.46
C LEU A 9 46.72 9.05 -25.70
N PRO A 10 46.78 8.99 -24.35
CA PRO A 10 45.96 8.07 -23.60
C PRO A 10 44.52 8.56 -23.69
N TRP A 11 43.66 7.75 -24.31
CA TRP A 11 42.21 7.89 -24.20
C TRP A 11 41.83 7.62 -22.75
N LEU A 12 41.81 8.66 -21.92
CA LEU A 12 41.14 8.63 -20.63
C LEU A 12 39.64 8.52 -20.90
N LEU A 13 39.15 7.28 -20.94
CA LEU A 13 37.74 6.96 -20.84
C LEU A 13 37.27 7.45 -19.47
N ALA A 14 36.81 8.70 -19.39
CA ALA A 14 36.12 9.20 -18.21
C ALA A 14 34.80 8.43 -18.12
N LEU A 15 34.80 7.32 -17.38
CA LEU A 15 33.60 6.68 -16.89
C LEU A 15 32.96 7.65 -15.89
N VAL A 16 32.18 8.60 -16.38
CA VAL A 16 31.26 9.37 -15.54
C VAL A 16 30.17 8.39 -15.15
N LEU A 17 30.40 7.67 -14.05
CA LEU A 17 29.33 7.01 -13.32
C LEU A 17 28.49 8.14 -12.72
N ALA A 18 27.55 8.66 -13.51
CA ALA A 18 26.49 9.49 -12.98
C ALA A 18 25.66 8.56 -12.10
N LEU A 19 26.03 8.46 -10.82
CA LEU A 19 25.14 8.05 -9.76
C LEU A 19 23.95 9.02 -9.87
N ALA A 20 22.89 8.59 -10.54
CA ALA A 20 21.59 9.23 -10.36
C ALA A 20 21.40 9.37 -8.85
N PRO A 21 20.96 10.53 -8.33
CA PRO A 21 20.86 10.71 -6.89
C PRO A 21 19.69 9.86 -6.38
N GLU A 22 19.95 8.57 -6.15
CA GLU A 22 19.06 7.65 -5.47
C GLU A 22 18.73 8.25 -4.10
N GLY A 23 17.44 8.35 -3.77
CA GLY A 23 17.00 8.91 -2.48
C GLY A 23 16.90 10.43 -2.41
N ARG A 24 17.05 11.18 -3.52
CA ARG A 24 16.88 12.65 -3.46
C ARG A 24 15.44 13.07 -3.69
N LEU A 25 14.82 13.60 -2.64
CA LEU A 25 13.53 14.28 -2.73
C LEU A 25 13.65 15.62 -3.49
N GLN A 26 12.82 15.80 -4.50
CA GLN A 26 12.69 17.03 -5.29
C GLN A 26 11.37 17.74 -4.98
N GLY A 27 11.38 19.07 -4.85
CA GLY A 27 10.17 19.86 -4.57
C GLY A 27 10.35 20.88 -3.45
N PRO A 28 9.26 21.30 -2.77
CA PRO A 28 7.89 20.76 -2.88
C PRO A 28 7.15 21.26 -4.14
N VAL A 29 6.32 20.40 -4.74
CA VAL A 29 5.53 20.67 -5.96
C VAL A 29 4.03 20.65 -5.64
N ALA A 30 3.25 21.54 -6.26
CA ALA A 30 1.80 21.56 -6.06
C ALA A 30 1.10 20.39 -6.77
N VAL A 31 0.15 19.77 -6.07
CA VAL A 31 -0.78 18.79 -6.65
C VAL A 31 -1.92 19.55 -7.31
N LEU A 32 -2.08 19.39 -8.63
CA LEU A 32 -3.16 20.04 -9.38
C LEU A 32 -4.45 19.26 -9.27
N ARG A 33 -4.39 17.93 -9.42
CA ARG A 33 -5.52 17.02 -9.23
C ARG A 33 -5.08 15.59 -9.01
N VAL A 34 -5.97 14.79 -8.42
CA VAL A 34 -5.87 13.33 -8.40
C VAL A 34 -6.65 12.76 -9.58
N VAL A 35 -5.97 12.02 -10.45
CA VAL A 35 -6.56 11.42 -11.65
C VAL A 35 -7.21 10.10 -11.29
N ASP A 36 -6.46 9.23 -10.61
CA ASP A 36 -6.88 7.91 -10.14
C ASP A 36 -6.21 7.56 -8.80
N GLY A 37 -6.51 6.39 -8.21
CA GLY A 37 -5.96 5.91 -6.94
C GLY A 37 -4.44 5.79 -6.88
N ASP A 38 -3.75 5.85 -8.03
CA ASP A 38 -2.29 5.80 -8.15
C ASP A 38 -1.72 6.80 -9.17
N THR A 39 -2.52 7.77 -9.60
CA THR A 39 -2.11 8.73 -10.63
C THR A 39 -2.54 10.14 -10.25
N VAL A 40 -1.59 11.07 -10.26
CA VAL A 40 -1.82 12.49 -9.96
C VAL A 40 -1.29 13.37 -11.08
N GLU A 41 -1.73 14.62 -11.12
CA GLU A 41 -1.14 15.65 -11.97
C GLU A 41 -0.45 16.69 -11.10
N LEU A 42 0.85 16.90 -11.33
CA LEU A 42 1.67 17.83 -10.56
C LEU A 42 2.08 19.03 -11.41
N GLN A 43 2.13 20.21 -10.79
CA GLN A 43 2.50 21.45 -11.46
C GLN A 43 3.91 21.35 -12.05
N GLY A 44 4.03 21.58 -13.36
CA GLY A 44 5.31 21.55 -14.09
C GLY A 44 5.82 20.16 -14.46
N LEU A 45 5.28 19.08 -13.88
CA LEU A 45 5.67 17.70 -14.19
C LEU A 45 4.63 16.97 -15.05
N GLY A 46 3.37 17.43 -15.03
CA GLY A 46 2.26 16.78 -15.71
C GLY A 46 1.79 15.52 -14.98
N PRO A 47 1.30 14.49 -15.70
CA PRO A 47 0.85 13.25 -15.10
C PRO A 47 2.00 12.46 -14.47
N VAL A 48 1.78 12.02 -13.22
CA VAL A 48 2.71 11.23 -12.43
C VAL A 48 2.02 9.93 -12.01
N ARG A 49 2.62 8.79 -12.35
CA ARG A 49 2.22 7.46 -11.90
C ARG A 49 2.99 7.12 -10.63
N LEU A 50 2.26 6.77 -9.58
CA LEU A 50 2.81 6.25 -8.35
C LEU A 50 3.33 4.84 -8.61
N ILE A 51 4.65 4.66 -8.60
CA ILE A 51 5.29 3.37 -8.86
C ILE A 51 5.34 2.48 -7.61
N GLY A 52 5.48 1.17 -7.86
CA GLY A 52 5.45 0.13 -6.84
C GLY A 52 4.04 -0.27 -6.41
N ILE A 53 3.02 0.46 -6.85
CA ILE A 53 1.62 0.23 -6.47
C ILE A 53 0.69 0.21 -7.69
N ASP A 54 -0.45 -0.46 -7.53
CA ASP A 54 -1.59 -0.43 -8.45
C ASP A 54 -2.87 -0.31 -7.64
N ALA A 55 -3.68 0.71 -7.95
CA ALA A 55 -4.98 0.91 -7.34
C ALA A 55 -6.08 0.47 -8.32
N PRO A 56 -7.26 0.03 -7.83
CA PRO A 56 -8.39 -0.24 -8.71
C PRO A 56 -8.75 1.00 -9.55
N GLU A 57 -9.16 0.78 -10.80
CA GLU A 57 -9.46 1.85 -11.74
C GLU A 57 -10.74 2.61 -11.32
N SER A 58 -10.68 3.93 -11.17
CA SER A 58 -11.84 4.75 -10.74
C SER A 58 -12.82 5.11 -11.85
N THR A 59 -12.58 4.64 -13.09
CA THR A 59 -13.42 4.96 -14.26
C THR A 59 -13.65 3.70 -15.08
N SER A 60 -14.92 3.40 -15.37
CA SER A 60 -15.31 2.26 -16.23
C SER A 60 -14.65 2.35 -17.61
N ASN A 61 -13.89 1.32 -17.97
CA ASN A 61 -13.19 1.23 -19.24
C ASN A 61 -12.90 -0.24 -19.63
N HIS A 62 -12.23 -0.49 -20.75
CA HIS A 62 -11.95 -1.86 -21.23
C HIS A 62 -11.02 -2.69 -20.32
N ARG A 63 -10.44 -2.09 -19.28
CA ARG A 63 -9.58 -2.75 -18.29
C ARG A 63 -10.29 -3.06 -16.97
N THR A 64 -11.47 -2.48 -16.73
CA THR A 64 -12.21 -2.73 -15.49
C THR A 64 -12.93 -4.08 -15.55
N SER A 65 -12.82 -4.84 -14.48
CA SER A 65 -13.44 -6.15 -14.26
C SER A 65 -14.95 -6.04 -13.97
N GLY A 66 -15.43 -4.85 -13.61
CA GLY A 66 -16.85 -4.58 -13.39
C GLY A 66 -17.10 -3.35 -12.51
N PRO A 67 -18.37 -3.06 -12.19
CA PRO A 67 -18.76 -1.90 -11.39
C PRO A 67 -18.16 -1.88 -9.98
N GLU A 68 -17.88 -3.05 -9.41
CA GLU A 68 -17.27 -3.14 -8.08
C GLU A 68 -15.83 -2.61 -8.07
N GLU A 69 -15.03 -2.91 -9.09
CA GLU A 69 -13.67 -2.37 -9.23
C GLU A 69 -13.72 -0.84 -9.32
N VAL A 70 -14.66 -0.30 -10.12
CA VAL A 70 -14.86 1.15 -10.25
C VAL A 70 -15.22 1.80 -8.92
N ARG A 71 -16.10 1.16 -8.13
CA ARG A 71 -16.45 1.64 -6.79
C ARG A 71 -15.22 1.70 -5.89
N LEU A 72 -14.43 0.64 -5.85
CA LEU A 72 -13.21 0.58 -5.04
C LEU A 72 -12.16 1.61 -5.52
N GLY A 73 -12.04 1.82 -6.83
CA GLY A 73 -11.14 2.81 -7.40
C GLY A 73 -11.53 4.24 -7.03
N LEU A 74 -12.83 4.55 -7.00
CA LEU A 74 -13.33 5.84 -6.50
C LEU A 74 -12.98 6.06 -5.02
N GLU A 75 -13.05 5.01 -4.20
CA GLU A 75 -12.67 5.07 -2.77
C GLU A 75 -11.15 5.27 -2.59
N ALA A 76 -10.32 4.56 -3.37
CA ALA A 76 -8.87 4.74 -3.39
C ALA A 76 -8.48 6.16 -3.84
N LYS A 77 -9.08 6.65 -4.92
CA LYS A 77 -8.92 8.04 -5.40
C LYS A 77 -9.32 9.06 -4.35
N ALA A 78 -10.43 8.85 -3.64
CA ALA A 78 -10.89 9.73 -2.58
C ALA A 78 -9.95 9.71 -1.36
N PHE A 79 -9.36 8.56 -1.03
CA PHE A 79 -8.31 8.47 -0.01
C PHE A 79 -7.08 9.29 -0.41
N LEU A 80 -6.56 9.09 -1.63
CA LEU A 80 -5.42 9.84 -2.13
C LEU A 80 -5.67 11.35 -2.17
N ALA A 81 -6.87 11.76 -2.62
CA ALA A 81 -7.27 13.16 -2.66
C ALA A 81 -7.28 13.79 -1.26
N ARG A 82 -7.84 13.11 -0.26
CA ARG A 82 -7.83 13.58 1.14
C ARG A 82 -6.41 13.68 1.70
N LEU A 83 -5.56 12.69 1.41
CA LEU A 83 -4.17 12.67 1.87
C LEU A 83 -3.36 13.86 1.31
N LEU A 84 -3.64 14.25 0.06
CA LEU A 84 -2.95 15.33 -0.66
C LEU A 84 -3.61 16.71 -0.53
N GLN A 85 -4.80 16.80 0.05
CA GLN A 85 -5.61 18.02 0.02
C GLN A 85 -4.88 19.22 0.62
N GLY A 86 -4.72 20.29 -0.18
CA GLY A 86 -4.06 21.53 0.23
C GLY A 86 -2.56 21.39 0.51
N ARG A 87 -1.95 20.24 0.19
CA ARG A 87 -0.56 19.92 0.49
C ARG A 87 0.28 19.97 -0.79
N LYS A 88 1.56 20.31 -0.64
CA LYS A 88 2.57 20.12 -1.69
C LYS A 88 3.32 18.81 -1.42
N VAL A 89 3.76 18.15 -2.48
CA VAL A 89 4.46 16.87 -2.41
C VAL A 89 5.93 17.03 -2.77
N TRP A 90 6.76 16.17 -2.20
CA TRP A 90 8.11 15.93 -2.66
C TRP A 90 8.13 14.67 -3.53
N VAL A 91 8.98 14.67 -4.55
CA VAL A 91 9.04 13.65 -5.59
C VAL A 91 10.37 12.92 -5.50
N GLU A 92 10.34 11.61 -5.43
CA GLU A 92 11.52 10.74 -5.56
C GLU A 92 11.37 9.90 -6.82
N LEU A 93 12.40 9.90 -7.67
CA LEU A 93 12.45 9.04 -8.86
C LEU A 93 13.22 7.75 -8.55
N ASP A 94 12.95 6.73 -9.36
CA ASP A 94 13.70 5.47 -9.37
C ASP A 94 14.49 5.34 -10.69
N ALA A 95 15.14 4.19 -10.92
CA ALA A 95 16.05 3.96 -12.05
C ALA A 95 15.47 4.35 -13.43
N GLN A 96 14.17 4.13 -13.64
CA GLN A 96 13.44 4.62 -14.81
C GLN A 96 12.48 5.75 -14.43
N GLU A 97 12.74 6.94 -14.97
CA GLU A 97 11.99 8.16 -14.61
C GLU A 97 10.65 8.33 -15.33
N ARG A 98 10.47 7.72 -16.50
CA ARG A 98 9.26 7.86 -17.33
C ARG A 98 8.84 6.56 -18.00
N ASP A 99 7.54 6.37 -18.17
CA ASP A 99 6.99 5.26 -18.96
C ASP A 99 6.82 5.61 -20.45
N ARG A 100 6.36 4.61 -21.22
CA ARG A 100 6.05 4.75 -22.66
C ARG A 100 4.96 5.78 -22.97
N TYR A 101 4.13 6.12 -21.99
CA TYR A 101 3.08 7.13 -22.07
C TYR A 101 3.57 8.51 -21.60
N ARG A 102 4.87 8.66 -21.36
CA ARG A 102 5.55 9.89 -20.92
C ARG A 102 5.13 10.37 -19.53
N ARG A 103 4.44 9.55 -18.73
CA ARG A 103 4.15 9.86 -17.33
C ARG A 103 5.45 9.84 -16.52
N VAL A 104 5.58 10.72 -15.55
CA VAL A 104 6.66 10.63 -14.56
C VAL A 104 6.38 9.43 -13.65
N LEU A 105 7.41 8.65 -13.35
CA LEU A 105 7.36 7.50 -12.46
C LEU A 105 7.99 7.88 -11.12
N ALA A 106 7.20 7.94 -10.05
CA ALA A 106 7.71 8.46 -8.78
C ALA A 106 7.09 7.84 -7.53
N TYR A 107 7.84 7.93 -6.44
CA TYR A 107 7.33 7.87 -5.08
C TYR A 107 7.08 9.29 -4.59
N LEU A 108 5.90 9.55 -4.02
CA LEU A 108 5.57 10.87 -3.47
C LEU A 108 5.68 10.89 -1.96
N TYR A 109 6.04 12.05 -1.43
CA TYR A 109 6.25 12.27 0.00
C TYR A 109 5.54 13.56 0.45
N LEU A 110 5.00 13.50 1.66
CA LEU A 110 4.48 14.65 2.38
C LEU A 110 5.35 14.86 3.59
N GLU A 111 5.76 16.10 3.85
CA GLU A 111 6.37 16.39 5.14
C GLU A 111 5.35 16.17 6.25
N ASP A 112 5.74 15.39 7.24
CA ASP A 112 4.88 14.98 8.36
C ASP A 112 5.76 14.64 9.56
N PRO A 113 5.56 15.28 10.74
CA PRO A 113 6.35 14.98 11.93
C PRO A 113 6.18 13.54 12.45
N ARG A 114 5.15 12.82 12.00
CA ARG A 114 4.92 11.40 12.32
C ARG A 114 5.39 10.46 11.21
N GLY A 115 5.90 10.99 10.11
CA GLY A 115 6.36 10.19 8.97
C GLY A 115 7.58 9.33 9.32
N ASP A 116 7.68 8.17 8.68
CA ASP A 116 8.75 7.18 8.93
C ASP A 116 10.09 7.55 8.27
N TRP A 117 10.06 8.44 7.27
CA TRP A 117 11.21 8.74 6.43
C TRP A 117 11.91 10.02 6.89
N ILE A 118 13.24 10.04 6.92
CA ILE A 118 14.02 11.23 7.29
C ILE A 118 14.84 11.69 6.09
N HIS A 119 14.63 12.94 5.67
CA HIS A 119 15.43 13.58 4.62
C HIS A 119 15.79 15.00 5.04
N GLY A 120 17.08 15.35 5.01
CA GLY A 120 17.54 16.70 5.38
C GLY A 120 17.11 17.14 6.80
N GLY A 121 17.04 16.21 7.75
CA GLY A 121 16.61 16.48 9.13
C GLY A 121 15.10 16.64 9.35
N ARG A 122 14.28 16.47 8.30
CA ARG A 122 12.81 16.57 8.35
C ARG A 122 12.18 15.19 8.18
N ARG A 123 10.98 15.00 8.73
CA ARG A 123 10.24 13.74 8.66
C ARG A 123 9.20 13.78 7.55
N PHE A 124 9.01 12.64 6.87
CA PHE A 124 8.15 12.51 5.72
C PHE A 124 7.32 11.23 5.77
N LEU A 125 6.08 11.36 5.33
CA LEU A 125 5.14 10.28 5.05
C LEU A 125 5.22 9.94 3.55
N GLN A 126 5.49 8.69 3.21
CA GLN A 126 5.52 8.26 1.80
C GLN A 126 4.10 7.88 1.33
N VAL A 127 3.56 8.66 0.40
CA VAL A 127 2.17 8.55 -0.08
C VAL A 127 1.87 7.18 -0.68
N ASN A 128 2.79 6.64 -1.49
CA ASN A 128 2.63 5.32 -2.13
C ASN A 128 2.49 4.21 -1.07
N LEU A 129 3.35 4.21 -0.05
CA LEU A 129 3.27 3.26 1.06
C LEU A 129 1.97 3.39 1.86
N GLU A 130 1.50 4.62 2.08
CA GLU A 130 0.24 4.86 2.80
C GLU A 130 -0.97 4.33 2.06
N LEU A 131 -0.98 4.38 0.72
CA LEU A 131 -2.02 3.72 -0.07
C LEU A 131 -2.04 2.20 0.16
N VAL A 132 -0.88 1.56 0.22
CA VAL A 132 -0.77 0.11 0.52
C VAL A 132 -1.18 -0.18 1.96
N ARG A 133 -0.69 0.59 2.94
CA ARG A 133 -1.01 0.42 4.38
C ARG A 133 -2.50 0.59 4.68
N ALA A 134 -3.15 1.54 3.99
CA ALA A 134 -4.59 1.75 4.09
C ALA A 134 -5.40 0.72 3.30
N GLY A 135 -4.74 -0.16 2.54
CA GLY A 135 -5.37 -1.20 1.75
C GLY A 135 -6.09 -0.66 0.52
N TRP A 136 -5.66 0.47 -0.05
CA TRP A 136 -6.23 1.07 -1.27
C TRP A 136 -5.40 0.85 -2.54
N ALA A 137 -4.27 0.17 -2.42
CA ALA A 137 -3.46 -0.26 -3.55
C ALA A 137 -2.76 -1.59 -3.24
N GLU A 138 -2.56 -2.41 -4.27
CA GLU A 138 -1.72 -3.60 -4.23
C GLU A 138 -0.26 -3.27 -4.61
N PRO A 139 0.72 -4.04 -4.11
CA PRO A 139 2.08 -3.97 -4.63
C PRO A 139 2.12 -4.38 -6.11
N TYR A 140 2.59 -3.49 -6.96
CA TYR A 140 2.81 -3.74 -8.38
C TYR A 140 4.14 -3.14 -8.83
N THR A 141 5.12 -4.01 -9.01
CA THR A 141 6.51 -3.61 -9.27
C THR A 141 6.91 -3.99 -10.68
N VAL A 142 7.45 -3.02 -11.43
CA VAL A 142 7.96 -3.22 -12.80
C VAL A 142 9.45 -2.87 -12.82
N PRO A 143 10.35 -3.83 -13.08
CA PRO A 143 11.77 -3.55 -13.22
C PRO A 143 12.04 -2.47 -14.30
N PRO A 144 13.03 -1.59 -14.11
CA PRO A 144 14.03 -1.59 -13.03
C PRO A 144 13.58 -0.89 -11.73
N ASN A 145 12.35 -0.40 -11.65
CA ASN A 145 11.84 0.36 -10.50
C ASN A 145 11.37 -0.56 -9.38
N VAL A 146 12.30 -0.99 -8.53
CA VAL A 146 12.05 -2.03 -7.49
C VAL A 146 12.42 -1.57 -6.08
N ARG A 147 12.79 -0.30 -5.87
CA ARG A 147 13.41 0.20 -4.63
C ARG A 147 12.68 -0.20 -3.34
N TYR A 148 11.34 -0.14 -3.34
CA TYR A 148 10.52 -0.41 -2.15
C TYR A 148 9.65 -1.68 -2.23
N ALA A 149 9.95 -2.59 -3.18
CA ALA A 149 9.11 -3.76 -3.45
C ALA A 149 8.89 -4.64 -2.19
N ALA A 150 9.96 -4.98 -1.46
CA ALA A 150 9.86 -5.79 -0.24
C ALA A 150 9.03 -5.12 0.87
N LEU A 151 9.19 -3.80 1.04
CA LEU A 151 8.44 -3.01 2.00
C LEU A 151 6.94 -3.01 1.67
N TYR A 152 6.58 -2.85 0.39
CA TYR A 152 5.18 -2.84 -0.03
C TYR A 152 4.54 -4.21 0.10
N LEU A 153 5.26 -5.29 -0.22
CA LEU A 153 4.78 -6.66 0.02
C LEU A 153 4.49 -6.92 1.50
N GLN A 154 5.32 -6.43 2.41
CA GLN A 154 5.04 -6.53 3.84
C GLN A 154 3.80 -5.70 4.24
N ALA A 155 3.75 -4.42 3.84
CA ALA A 155 2.63 -3.54 4.15
C ALA A 155 1.29 -4.10 3.64
N ALA A 156 1.28 -4.70 2.44
CA ALA A 156 0.09 -5.32 1.87
C ALA A 156 -0.38 -6.53 2.66
N ARG A 157 0.55 -7.38 3.15
CA ARG A 157 0.20 -8.52 4.03
C ARG A 157 -0.48 -8.02 5.31
N GLU A 158 0.04 -6.96 5.91
CA GLU A 158 -0.55 -6.36 7.11
C GLU A 158 -1.92 -5.72 6.82
N ALA A 159 -2.07 -5.02 5.70
CA ALA A 159 -3.34 -4.40 5.31
C ALA A 159 -4.43 -5.44 5.04
N ARG A 160 -4.09 -6.56 4.39
CA ARG A 160 -4.99 -7.70 4.18
C ARG A 160 -5.38 -8.35 5.50
N ALA A 161 -4.42 -8.62 6.38
CA ALA A 161 -4.69 -9.20 7.69
C ALA A 161 -5.61 -8.30 8.56
N LYS A 162 -5.51 -6.98 8.39
CA LYS A 162 -6.38 -6.00 9.08
C LYS A 162 -7.74 -5.80 8.39
N GLY A 163 -7.95 -6.34 7.20
CA GLY A 163 -9.18 -6.13 6.42
C GLY A 163 -9.47 -4.65 6.13
N VAL A 164 -8.44 -3.83 5.88
CA VAL A 164 -8.62 -2.40 5.59
C VAL A 164 -8.74 -2.12 4.09
N GLY A 165 -9.38 -1.00 3.74
CA GLY A 165 -9.53 -0.58 2.35
C GLY A 165 -10.33 -1.58 1.52
N MET A 166 -9.85 -1.91 0.32
CA MET A 166 -10.48 -2.91 -0.56
C MET A 166 -10.48 -4.33 0.01
N TRP A 167 -9.70 -4.60 1.05
CA TRP A 167 -9.68 -5.91 1.75
C TRP A 167 -10.83 -6.05 2.75
N GLY A 168 -11.53 -4.97 3.09
CA GLY A 168 -12.60 -4.95 4.08
C GLY A 168 -13.93 -5.58 3.64
N GLY A 169 -13.97 -6.17 2.44
CA GLY A 169 -14.99 -7.11 1.96
C GLY A 169 -16.41 -6.80 2.43
N GLY A 170 -16.95 -5.61 2.16
CA GLY A 170 -18.39 -5.29 2.33
C GLY A 170 -19.03 -5.49 3.72
N GLN A 171 -18.31 -5.97 4.75
CA GLN A 171 -18.78 -6.27 6.10
C GLN A 171 -17.57 -6.36 7.07
N ALA A 172 -16.80 -5.29 7.25
CA ALA A 172 -15.78 -5.26 8.30
C ALA A 172 -15.68 -3.89 9.00
N SER A 173 -16.79 -3.44 9.57
CA SER A 173 -16.82 -2.71 10.86
C SER A 173 -18.26 -2.35 11.22
N ARG A 174 -19.05 -3.32 11.70
CA ARG A 174 -19.92 -2.96 12.83
C ARG A 174 -19.02 -3.05 14.06
N PRO A 175 -18.89 -1.99 14.87
CA PRO A 175 -18.36 -2.18 16.20
C PRO A 175 -19.27 -3.23 16.84
N GLN A 176 -18.74 -4.42 17.14
CA GLN A 176 -19.40 -5.24 18.14
C GLN A 176 -19.37 -4.36 19.39
N GLY A 177 -20.58 -4.07 19.88
CA GLY A 177 -20.81 -3.15 20.98
C GLY A 177 -20.04 -3.58 22.23
N PRO A 178 -20.23 -2.85 23.34
CA PRO A 178 -19.56 -3.19 24.60
C PRO A 178 -19.76 -4.68 24.90
N ALA A 179 -18.67 -5.34 25.31
CA ALA A 179 -18.64 -6.75 25.62
C ALA A 179 -19.90 -7.16 26.41
N PRO A 180 -20.63 -8.22 25.98
CA PRO A 180 -21.74 -8.71 26.77
C PRO A 180 -21.22 -9.12 28.16
N ASP A 181 -22.06 -8.94 29.19
CA ASP A 181 -21.81 -9.40 30.54
C ASP A 181 -21.27 -10.84 30.49
N ARG A 182 -20.01 -11.04 30.91
CA ARG A 182 -19.21 -12.26 30.64
C ARG A 182 -19.66 -13.48 31.43
N LYS A 183 -20.81 -13.43 32.11
CA LYS A 183 -21.34 -14.58 32.83
C LYS A 183 -21.85 -15.61 31.84
N GLY A 184 -21.17 -16.76 31.81
CA GLY A 184 -21.58 -17.92 31.00
C GLY A 184 -21.01 -17.97 29.58
N CYS A 185 -20.06 -17.10 29.22
CA CYS A 185 -19.32 -17.20 27.96
C CYS A 185 -17.97 -17.93 28.18
N ASP A 186 -17.56 -18.73 27.21
CA ASP A 186 -16.30 -19.48 27.22
C ASP A 186 -15.10 -18.56 26.92
N PRO A 187 -14.03 -18.61 27.73
CA PRO A 187 -12.85 -17.77 27.54
C PRO A 187 -12.06 -18.08 26.25
N ALA A 188 -12.26 -19.24 25.62
CA ALA A 188 -11.64 -19.59 24.35
C ALA A 188 -12.06 -18.66 23.19
N TYR A 189 -13.19 -17.95 23.33
CA TYR A 189 -13.74 -17.08 22.28
C TYR A 189 -13.86 -15.63 22.75
N PRO A 190 -12.74 -14.92 23.00
CA PRO A 190 -12.74 -13.64 23.71
C PRO A 190 -13.48 -12.50 23.00
N THR A 191 -13.79 -12.65 21.72
CA THR A 191 -14.45 -11.64 20.89
C THR A 191 -15.95 -11.86 20.72
N VAL A 192 -16.51 -13.01 21.15
CA VAL A 192 -17.93 -13.37 21.02
C VAL A 192 -18.42 -14.06 22.29
N CYS A 193 -19.73 -14.17 22.51
CA CYS A 193 -20.23 -14.99 23.63
C CYS A 193 -20.73 -16.32 23.10
N VAL A 194 -19.97 -17.39 23.36
CA VAL A 194 -20.38 -18.78 23.14
C VAL A 194 -20.30 -19.50 24.48
N PRO A 195 -21.32 -20.23 24.93
CA PRO A 195 -21.28 -20.95 26.20
C PRO A 195 -20.27 -22.11 26.16
N PRO A 196 -19.64 -22.49 27.30
CA PRO A 196 -18.79 -23.67 27.35
C PRO A 196 -19.62 -24.95 27.12
N PRO A 197 -19.03 -26.03 26.54
CA PRO A 197 -19.72 -27.30 26.39
C PRO A 197 -20.07 -27.93 27.75
N PRO A 198 -21.21 -28.67 27.87
CA PRO A 198 -22.18 -29.01 26.82
C PRO A 198 -23.30 -27.95 26.61
N PRO A 199 -23.93 -27.90 25.41
CA PRO A 199 -23.73 -28.77 24.25
C PRO A 199 -22.44 -28.45 23.47
N ASP A 200 -21.96 -29.38 22.65
CA ASP A 200 -20.93 -29.07 21.64
C ASP A 200 -21.60 -28.34 20.47
N LEU A 201 -21.21 -27.10 20.22
CA LEU A 201 -21.79 -26.24 19.18
C LEU A 201 -20.91 -26.28 17.94
N ASP A 202 -21.50 -26.41 16.77
CA ASP A 202 -20.81 -26.25 15.48
C ASP A 202 -20.97 -24.82 14.96
N CYS A 203 -20.17 -24.45 13.95
CA CYS A 203 -20.30 -23.15 13.26
C CYS A 203 -21.71 -22.88 12.71
N ARG A 204 -22.50 -23.92 12.45
CA ARG A 204 -23.89 -23.79 12.00
C ARG A 204 -24.86 -23.35 13.11
N ASP A 205 -24.49 -23.57 14.37
CA ASP A 205 -25.35 -23.35 15.55
C ASP A 205 -25.20 -21.95 16.15
N ILE A 206 -24.19 -21.20 15.69
CA ILE A 206 -23.89 -19.85 16.15
C ILE A 206 -23.95 -18.83 15.00
N PRO A 207 -24.33 -17.58 15.27
CA PRO A 207 -24.41 -16.54 14.24
C PRO A 207 -23.05 -15.89 13.93
N TYR A 208 -22.00 -16.23 14.66
CA TYR A 208 -20.68 -15.62 14.54
C TYR A 208 -19.81 -16.32 13.49
N ARG A 209 -19.03 -15.55 12.75
CA ARG A 209 -18.06 -16.04 11.75
C ARG A 209 -16.74 -15.31 11.92
N ARG A 210 -15.64 -15.97 11.58
CA ARG A 210 -14.28 -15.40 11.59
C ARG A 210 -13.96 -14.67 12.91
N PHE A 211 -14.19 -15.33 14.03
CA PHE A 211 -13.93 -14.78 15.37
C PHE A 211 -12.65 -15.37 15.96
N LYS A 212 -12.07 -14.70 16.96
CA LYS A 212 -10.82 -15.16 17.57
C LYS A 212 -11.05 -16.43 18.39
N VAL A 213 -10.20 -17.44 18.16
CA VAL A 213 -10.16 -18.68 18.94
C VAL A 213 -8.83 -18.78 19.69
N LEU A 214 -8.91 -19.15 20.97
CA LEU A 214 -7.75 -19.42 21.83
C LEU A 214 -7.71 -20.91 22.19
N PRO A 215 -6.52 -21.53 22.26
CA PRO A 215 -6.39 -22.90 22.76
C PRO A 215 -6.70 -23.02 24.27
N PRO A 216 -7.30 -24.14 24.73
CA PRO A 216 -7.90 -25.18 23.91
C PRO A 216 -9.20 -24.69 23.28
N ASP A 217 -9.47 -25.08 22.03
CA ASP A 217 -10.70 -24.75 21.29
C ASP A 217 -11.79 -25.80 21.60
N PRO A 218 -12.67 -25.58 22.61
CA PRO A 218 -13.48 -26.65 23.17
C PRO A 218 -14.63 -27.08 22.23
N HIS A 219 -15.02 -26.22 21.29
CA HIS A 219 -16.00 -26.51 20.24
C HIS A 219 -15.38 -26.84 18.89
N ARG A 220 -14.05 -26.72 18.75
CA ARG A 220 -13.32 -27.04 17.51
C ARG A 220 -13.77 -26.14 16.34
N PHE A 221 -14.01 -24.85 16.62
CA PHE A 221 -14.36 -23.87 15.61
C PHE A 221 -13.19 -23.49 14.69
N ASP A 222 -11.95 -23.62 15.17
CA ASP A 222 -10.70 -23.37 14.46
C ASP A 222 -10.04 -24.71 14.09
N ARG A 223 -10.49 -25.29 12.97
CA ARG A 223 -10.10 -26.64 12.54
C ARG A 223 -8.68 -26.69 11.97
N ASP A 224 -8.24 -25.62 11.33
CA ASP A 224 -6.93 -25.50 10.69
C ASP A 224 -5.86 -24.86 11.60
N GLY A 225 -6.27 -24.31 12.74
CA GLY A 225 -5.38 -23.90 13.83
C GLY A 225 -4.71 -22.55 13.60
N ASP A 226 -5.33 -21.68 12.82
CA ASP A 226 -4.79 -20.36 12.48
C ASP A 226 -5.20 -19.26 13.47
N GLY A 227 -6.03 -19.61 14.47
CA GLY A 227 -6.58 -18.73 15.50
C GLY A 227 -7.92 -18.08 15.11
N VAL A 228 -8.53 -18.49 13.99
CA VAL A 228 -9.78 -17.96 13.47
C VAL A 228 -10.84 -19.06 13.41
N GLY A 229 -11.93 -18.87 14.16
CA GLY A 229 -13.04 -19.81 14.21
C GLY A 229 -14.09 -19.54 13.13
N CYS A 230 -14.62 -20.61 12.55
CA CYS A 230 -15.76 -20.59 11.61
C CYS A 230 -15.55 -19.68 10.40
N GLU A 231 -14.51 -19.98 9.63
CA GLU A 231 -14.25 -19.43 8.30
C GLU A 231 -15.19 -19.94 7.21
#